data_AF-G4MKY6-F1
#
_entry.id   AF-G4MKY6-F1
#
_cell.length_a   1.000
_cell.length_b   1.000
_cell.length_c   1.000
_cell.angle_alpha   90.00
_cell.angle_beta   90.00
_cell.angle_gamma   90.00
#
_symmetry.space_group_name_H-M   'P 1'
#
loop_
_entity.id
_entity.type
_entity.pdbx_description
1 polymer ?
#
loop_
_entity_poly.entity_id
_entity_poly.type
_entity_poly.pdbx_seq_one_letter_code
_entity_poly.pdbx_strand_id
1 'polypeptide(L)'
;MARPRIPSRFAIALLAIRGVASILTTLTIIFLLYMTIMLDKTFTWSYTAAVFALILDTAEAATIADRQRTVPRMHWGAVAILEVLVLGLCIGGCLTLALGDLADGLQEDGTYFADPYRMYALACQAAVAGLHFCLSVMGCVERVRIWR
;
A
#
# COMPACT_ATOMS: atom_id res chain seq x y z
N MET A 1 -24.27 -13.37 -12.44
CA MET A 1 -24.96 -12.64 -11.34
C MET A 1 -25.05 -11.16 -11.70
N ALA A 2 -26.26 -10.62 -11.84
CA ALA A 2 -26.46 -9.20 -12.14
C ALA A 2 -26.17 -8.35 -10.89
N ARG A 3 -25.26 -7.37 -11.03
CA ARG A 3 -24.78 -6.51 -9.94
C ARG A 3 -25.94 -5.65 -9.37
N PRO A 4 -26.07 -5.47 -8.05
CA PRO A 4 -26.97 -4.45 -7.50
C PRO A 4 -26.49 -3.04 -7.91
N ARG A 5 -27.43 -2.14 -8.23
CA ARG A 5 -27.13 -0.75 -8.66
C ARG A 5 -26.61 0.13 -7.52
N ILE A 6 -26.87 -0.27 -6.27
CA ILE A 6 -26.45 0.45 -5.07
C ILE A 6 -25.25 -0.29 -4.47
N PRO A 7 -24.12 0.39 -4.21
CA PRO A 7 -22.98 -0.22 -3.52
C PRO A 7 -23.43 -0.67 -2.12
N SER A 8 -23.09 -1.91 -1.76
CA SER A 8 -23.32 -2.39 -0.40
C SER A 8 -22.56 -1.52 0.60
N ARG A 9 -23.03 -1.44 1.85
CA ARG A 9 -22.30 -0.75 2.93
C ARG A 9 -20.83 -1.22 3.03
N PHE A 10 -20.60 -2.48 2.71
CA PHE A 10 -19.28 -3.08 2.62
C PHE A 10 -18.42 -2.48 1.48
N ALA A 11 -18.98 -2.30 0.28
CA ALA A 11 -18.27 -1.68 -0.84
C ALA A 11 -17.87 -0.22 -0.54
N ILE A 12 -18.70 0.51 0.21
CA ILE A 12 -18.38 1.88 0.66
C ILE A 12 -17.21 1.86 1.66
N ALA A 13 -17.24 0.96 2.65
CA ALA A 13 -16.14 0.80 3.59
C ALA A 13 -14.82 0.42 2.89
N LEU A 14 -14.89 -0.49 1.91
CA LEU A 14 -13.74 -0.91 1.13
C LEU A 14 -13.16 0.25 0.31
N LEU A 15 -14.01 1.06 -0.32
CA LEU A 15 -13.60 2.25 -1.05
C LEU A 15 -12.94 3.28 -0.12
N ALA A 16 -13.49 3.50 1.07
CA ALA A 16 -12.94 4.44 2.04
C ALA A 16 -11.54 4.01 2.50
N ILE A 17 -11.36 2.72 2.82
CA ILE A 17 -10.07 2.18 3.27
C ILE A 17 -9.03 2.25 2.15
N ARG A 18 -9.40 1.90 0.91
CA ARG A 18 -8.51 2.08 -0.27
C ARG A 18 -8.18 3.56 -0.55
N GLY A 19 -9.12 4.46 -0.30
CA GLY A 19 -8.87 5.91 -0.41
C GLY A 19 -7.84 6.40 0.62
N VAL A 20 -7.89 5.90 1.85
CA VAL A 20 -6.89 6.22 2.88
C VAL A 20 -5.54 5.58 2.53
N ALA A 21 -5.54 4.32 2.07
CA ALA A 21 -4.34 3.63 1.65
C ALA A 21 -3.63 4.35 0.48
N SER A 22 -4.37 4.84 -0.51
CA SER A 22 -3.79 5.58 -1.64
C SER A 22 -3.19 6.93 -1.23
N ILE A 23 -3.81 7.66 -0.29
CA ILE A 23 -3.25 8.90 0.28
C ILE A 23 -1.94 8.61 1.00
N LEU A 24 -1.91 7.61 1.88
CA LEU A 24 -0.69 7.23 2.61
C LEU A 24 0.41 6.71 1.68
N THR A 25 0.05 5.99 0.63
CA THR A 25 0.98 5.53 -0.39
C THR A 25 1.59 6.72 -1.16
N THR A 26 0.77 7.72 -1.49
CA THR A 26 1.24 8.96 -2.13
C THR A 26 2.20 9.72 -1.21
N LEU A 27 1.88 9.84 0.08
CA LEU A 27 2.77 10.45 1.08
C LEU A 27 4.11 9.69 1.19
N THR A 28 4.06 8.34 1.15
CA THR A 28 5.27 7.51 1.15
C THR A 28 6.16 7.85 -0.05
N ILE A 29 5.59 7.97 -1.25
CA ILE A 29 6.33 8.34 -2.46
C ILE A 29 6.96 9.74 -2.32
N ILE A 30 6.25 10.70 -1.74
CA ILE A 30 6.77 12.06 -1.51
C ILE A 30 7.99 12.02 -0.58
N PHE A 31 7.93 11.27 0.53
CA PHE A 31 9.08 11.15 1.44
C PHE A 31 10.26 10.43 0.78
N LEU A 32 10.00 9.38 -0.01
CA LEU A 32 11.05 8.69 -0.76
C LEU A 32 11.71 9.62 -1.79
N LEU A 33 10.93 10.44 -2.50
CA LEU A 33 11.45 11.43 -3.46
C LEU A 33 12.30 12.49 -2.77
N TYR A 34 11.84 12.99 -1.63
CA TYR A 34 12.60 13.93 -0.83
C TYR A 34 13.96 13.35 -0.41
N MET A 35 13.98 12.13 0.13
CA MET A 35 15.22 11.44 0.49
C MET A 35 16.13 11.20 -0.72
N THR A 36 15.57 10.85 -1.88
CA THR A 36 16.35 10.64 -3.11
C THR A 36 17.03 11.92 -3.58
N ILE A 37 16.35 13.07 -3.47
CA ILE A 37 16.89 14.37 -3.92
C ILE A 37 17.86 14.97 -2.89
N MET A 38 17.57 14.85 -1.60
CA MET A 38 18.35 15.52 -0.55
C MET A 38 19.51 14.68 -0.03
N LEU A 39 19.43 13.36 -0.12
CA LEU A 39 20.43 12.43 0.43
C LEU A 39 21.14 11.62 -0.67
N ASP A 40 20.79 11.84 -1.95
CA ASP A 40 21.26 11.04 -3.10
C ASP A 40 21.10 9.52 -2.92
N LYS A 41 20.14 9.10 -2.07
CA LYS A 41 19.88 7.71 -1.70
C LYS A 41 18.53 7.25 -2.21
N THR A 42 18.54 6.24 -3.08
CA THR A 42 17.32 5.67 -3.67
C THR A 42 16.96 4.33 -3.02
N PHE A 43 15.76 4.25 -2.45
CA PHE A 43 15.21 3.02 -1.89
C PHE A 43 14.30 2.32 -2.91
N THR A 44 14.89 1.65 -3.89
CA THR A 44 14.18 1.06 -5.04
C THR A 44 13.05 0.10 -4.62
N TRP A 45 13.28 -0.70 -3.57
CA TRP A 45 12.27 -1.63 -3.04
C TRP A 45 11.05 -0.91 -2.46
N SER A 46 11.28 0.14 -1.66
CA SER A 46 10.23 0.97 -1.10
C SER A 46 9.41 1.68 -2.17
N TYR A 47 10.06 2.18 -3.23
CA TYR A 47 9.39 2.74 -4.40
C TYR A 47 8.52 1.71 -5.12
N THR A 48 9.08 0.53 -5.38
CA THR A 48 8.37 -0.54 -6.09
C THR A 48 7.11 -0.93 -5.31
N ALA A 49 7.23 -1.11 -4.00
CA ALA A 49 6.10 -1.39 -3.13
C ALA A 49 5.02 -0.31 -3.18
N ALA A 50 5.41 0.97 -3.08
CA ALA A 50 4.47 2.08 -3.11
C ALA A 50 3.76 2.23 -4.47
N VAL A 51 4.49 2.07 -5.58
CA VAL A 51 3.89 2.16 -6.92
C VAL A 51 2.89 1.00 -7.14
N PHE A 52 3.26 -0.23 -6.77
CA PHE A 52 2.35 -1.38 -6.89
C PHE A 52 1.10 -1.24 -6.03
N ALA A 53 1.25 -0.78 -4.78
CA ALA A 53 0.12 -0.50 -3.89
C ALA A 53 -0.84 0.53 -4.52
N LEU A 54 -0.29 1.62 -5.07
CA LEU A 54 -1.07 2.68 -5.70
C LEU A 54 -1.82 2.20 -6.95
N ILE A 55 -1.19 1.37 -7.78
CA ILE A 55 -1.83 0.76 -8.96
C ILE A 55 -3.00 -0.14 -8.52
N LEU A 56 -2.78 -0.98 -7.50
CA LEU A 56 -3.83 -1.88 -7.00
C LEU A 56 -5.02 -1.11 -6.44
N ASP A 57 -4.77 -0.11 -5.60
CA ASP A 57 -5.81 0.70 -4.98
C ASP A 57 -6.59 1.53 -6.00
N THR A 58 -5.91 2.11 -6.98
CA THR A 58 -6.58 2.89 -8.04
C THR A 58 -7.43 2.00 -8.93
N ALA A 59 -6.94 0.83 -9.34
CA ALA A 59 -7.70 -0.14 -10.13
C ALA A 59 -8.96 -0.60 -9.38
N GLU A 60 -8.82 -0.98 -8.11
CA GLU A 60 -9.95 -1.46 -7.31
C GLU A 60 -10.95 -0.34 -6.99
N ALA A 61 -10.47 0.85 -6.64
CA ALA A 61 -11.33 2.02 -6.42
C ALA A 61 -12.11 2.39 -7.69
N ALA A 62 -11.47 2.36 -8.87
CA ALA A 62 -12.14 2.62 -10.15
C ALA A 62 -13.26 1.60 -10.42
N THR A 63 -13.04 0.31 -10.16
CA THR A 63 -14.08 -0.71 -10.37
C THR A 63 -15.28 -0.58 -9.41
N ILE A 64 -15.06 -0.03 -8.21
CA ILE A 64 -16.11 0.21 -7.22
C ILE A 64 -16.88 1.48 -7.55
N ALA A 65 -16.17 2.54 -7.95
CA ALA A 65 -16.75 3.82 -8.32
C ALA A 65 -17.49 3.77 -9.66
N ASP A 66 -17.11 2.86 -10.56
CA ASP A 66 -17.76 2.71 -11.86
C ASP A 66 -19.22 2.21 -11.73
N ARG A 67 -20.14 3.17 -11.89
CA ARG A 67 -21.59 2.93 -11.95
C ARG A 67 -22.06 2.45 -13.32
N GLN A 68 -21.31 2.73 -14.39
CA GLN A 68 -21.66 2.41 -15.77
C GLN A 68 -21.26 0.98 -16.18
N ARG A 69 -20.46 0.29 -15.36
CA ARG A 69 -19.99 -1.10 -15.58
C ARG A 69 -19.14 -1.26 -16.83
N THR A 70 -18.45 -0.21 -17.23
CA THR A 70 -17.50 -0.21 -18.34
C THR A 70 -16.18 -0.87 -17.93
N VAL A 71 -15.82 -0.83 -16.65
CA VAL A 71 -14.59 -1.42 -16.14
C VAL A 71 -14.82 -2.88 -15.70
N PRO A 72 -14.14 -3.87 -16.32
CA PRO A 72 -14.22 -5.26 -15.88
C PRO A 72 -13.61 -5.41 -14.48
N ARG A 73 -14.30 -6.13 -13.59
CA ARG A 73 -13.79 -6.43 -12.25
C ARG A 73 -12.77 -7.55 -12.30
N MET A 74 -11.67 -7.38 -11.60
CA MET A 74 -10.73 -8.48 -11.37
C MET A 74 -11.40 -9.60 -10.57
N HIS A 75 -11.01 -10.83 -10.89
CA HIS A 75 -11.39 -11.98 -10.09
C HIS A 75 -10.83 -11.81 -8.68
N TRP A 76 -11.63 -12.08 -7.65
CA TRP A 76 -11.23 -11.84 -6.26
C TRP A 76 -9.99 -12.64 -5.84
N GLY A 77 -9.81 -13.85 -6.38
CA GLY A 77 -8.59 -14.61 -6.15
C GLY A 77 -7.34 -13.88 -6.69
N ALA A 78 -7.47 -13.16 -7.80
CA ALA A 78 -6.37 -12.34 -8.33
C ALA A 78 -6.12 -11.10 -7.45
N VAL A 79 -7.20 -10.47 -6.96
CA VAL A 79 -7.09 -9.35 -6.00
C VAL A 79 -6.39 -9.80 -4.72
N ALA A 80 -6.79 -10.94 -4.15
CA ALA A 80 -6.18 -11.48 -2.94
C ALA A 80 -4.69 -11.79 -3.11
N ILE A 81 -4.28 -12.37 -4.24
CA ILE A 81 -2.87 -12.61 -4.55
C ILE A 81 -2.11 -11.29 -4.67
N LEU A 82 -2.69 -10.28 -5.32
CA LEU A 82 -2.09 -8.96 -5.45
C LEU A 82 -1.95 -8.24 -4.11
N GLU A 83 -2.94 -8.35 -3.22
CA GLU A 83 -2.86 -7.80 -1.87
C GLU A 83 -1.73 -8.45 -1.06
N VAL A 84 -1.59 -9.79 -1.14
CA VAL A 84 -0.48 -10.51 -0.49
C VAL A 84 0.87 -10.11 -1.08
N LEU A 85 0.94 -9.91 -2.40
CA LEU A 85 2.15 -9.43 -3.07
C LEU A 85 2.51 -8.02 -2.62
N VAL A 86 1.54 -7.10 -2.56
CA VAL A 86 1.73 -5.74 -2.03
C VAL A 86 2.19 -5.78 -0.58
N LEU A 87 1.60 -6.63 0.26
CA LEU A 87 2.05 -6.83 1.63
C LEU A 87 3.51 -7.28 1.72
N GLY A 88 3.90 -8.28 0.93
CA GLY A 88 5.29 -8.73 0.87
C GLY A 88 6.25 -7.63 0.43
N LEU A 89 5.84 -6.86 -0.59
CA LEU A 89 6.61 -5.70 -1.07
C LEU A 89 6.74 -4.61 -0.01
N CYS A 90 5.66 -4.27 0.70
CA CYS A 90 5.68 -3.28 1.77
C CYS A 90 6.56 -3.72 2.94
N ILE A 91 6.51 -5.00 3.35
CA ILE A 91 7.39 -5.54 4.39
C ILE A 91 8.86 -5.42 3.97
N GLY A 92 9.19 -5.82 2.73
CA GLY A 92 10.54 -5.65 2.22
C GLY A 92 10.96 -4.18 2.13
N GLY A 93 10.05 -3.29 1.73
CA GLY A 93 10.27 -1.83 1.73
C GLY A 93 10.55 -1.28 3.13
N CYS A 94 9.80 -1.72 4.15
CA CYS A 94 10.06 -1.39 5.55
C CYS A 94 11.42 -1.90 6.01
N LEU A 95 11.80 -3.14 5.65
CA LEU A 95 13.12 -3.69 5.96
C LEU A 95 14.24 -2.87 5.30
N THR A 96 14.08 -2.46 4.03
CA THR A 96 15.10 -1.63 3.36
C THR A 96 15.22 -0.24 3.98
N LEU A 97 14.13 0.35 4.46
CA LEU A 97 14.16 1.62 5.18
C LEU A 97 14.76 1.48 6.57
N ALA A 98 14.45 0.40 7.29
CA ALA A 98 14.96 0.14 8.64
C ALA A 98 16.45 -0.26 8.63
N LEU A 99 16.87 -1.06 7.65
CA LEU A 99 18.25 -1.56 7.53
C LEU A 99 19.15 -0.65 6.71
N GLY A 100 18.62 0.37 6.02
CA GLY A 100 19.44 1.39 5.34
C GLY A 100 20.44 2.03 6.30
N ASP A 101 20.02 2.24 7.54
CA ASP A 101 20.86 2.70 8.65
C ASP A 101 22.01 1.77 9.00
N LEU A 102 21.78 0.45 8.93
CA LEU A 102 22.79 -0.54 9.30
C LEU A 102 23.90 -0.61 8.24
N ALA A 103 23.55 -0.37 6.98
CA ALA A 103 24.50 -0.27 5.88
C ALA A 103 25.33 1.03 5.98
N ASP A 104 24.69 2.14 6.37
CA ASP A 104 25.33 3.45 6.50
C ASP A 104 26.15 3.61 7.79
N GLY A 105 25.69 3.01 8.90
CA GLY A 105 26.31 3.09 10.23
C GLY A 105 27.63 2.32 10.37
N LEU A 106 28.02 1.55 9.34
CA LEU A 106 29.37 1.00 9.21
C LEU A 106 30.39 2.04 8.71
N GLN A 107 29.93 3.24 8.29
CA GLN A 107 30.74 4.10 7.43
C GLN A 107 31.24 5.42 8.04
N GLU A 108 30.63 6.01 9.08
CA GLU A 108 31.16 7.25 9.67
C GLU A 108 31.01 7.37 11.20
N ASP A 109 32.17 7.58 11.85
CA ASP A 109 32.32 8.14 13.19
C ASP A 109 31.72 9.55 13.27
N GLY A 110 30.79 9.77 14.21
CA GLY A 110 30.46 11.11 14.72
C GLY A 110 29.08 11.64 14.34
N THR A 111 28.18 11.63 15.33
CA THR A 111 26.81 12.20 15.32
C THR A 111 25.79 11.54 14.40
N TYR A 112 25.22 10.44 14.90
CA TYR A 112 24.08 9.72 14.35
C TYR A 112 22.80 10.59 14.43
N PHE A 113 22.52 11.41 13.41
CA PHE A 113 21.20 12.01 13.25
C PHE A 113 20.29 10.98 12.56
N ALA A 114 19.43 10.31 13.33
CA ALA A 114 18.34 9.51 12.75
C ALA A 114 17.48 10.45 11.88
N ASP A 115 17.56 10.29 10.57
CA ASP A 115 16.86 11.19 9.64
C ASP A 115 15.35 11.09 9.87
N PRO A 116 14.68 12.17 10.35
CA PRO A 116 13.27 12.14 10.67
C PRO A 116 12.41 11.77 9.45
N TYR A 117 12.84 12.12 8.23
CA TYR A 117 12.11 11.82 7.01
C TYR A 117 12.08 10.33 6.70
N ARG A 118 13.13 9.60 7.03
CA ARG A 118 13.14 8.14 6.88
C ARG A 118 12.21 7.48 7.89
N MET A 119 12.14 8.01 9.11
CA MET A 119 11.22 7.51 10.12
C MET A 119 9.75 7.77 9.72
N TYR A 120 9.46 8.92 9.10
CA TYR A 120 8.15 9.19 8.51
C TYR A 120 7.84 8.27 7.32
N ALA A 121 8.79 8.05 6.41
CA ALA A 121 8.63 7.12 5.29
C ALA A 121 8.35 5.69 5.79
N LEU A 122 9.09 5.23 6.80
CA LEU A 122 8.90 3.92 7.42
C LEU A 122 7.52 3.80 8.06
N ALA A 123 7.08 4.81 8.81
CA ALA A 123 5.77 4.83 9.45
C ALA A 123 4.63 4.82 8.42
N CYS A 124 4.74 5.62 7.36
CA CYS A 124 3.77 5.62 6.27
C CYS A 124 3.73 4.26 5.55
N GLN A 125 4.89 3.68 5.24
CA GLN A 125 4.95 2.39 4.55
C GLN A 125 4.42 1.23 5.40
N ALA A 126 4.68 1.25 6.71
CA ALA A 126 4.11 0.29 7.65
C ALA A 126 2.60 0.46 7.78
N ALA A 127 2.09 1.70 7.79
CA ALA A 127 0.65 1.97 7.80
C ALA A 127 -0.03 1.47 6.52
N VAL A 128 0.58 1.66 5.35
CA VAL A 128 0.11 1.10 4.07
C VAL A 128 0.04 -0.43 4.16
N ALA A 129 1.08 -1.10 4.65
CA ALA A 129 1.07 -2.54 4.88
C ALA A 129 -0.09 -2.97 5.80
N GLY A 130 -0.29 -2.27 6.92
CA GLY A 130 -1.39 -2.54 7.85
C GLY A 130 -2.77 -2.42 7.20
N LEU A 131 -2.97 -1.43 6.33
CA LEU A 131 -4.23 -1.25 5.60
C LEU A 131 -4.47 -2.36 4.57
N HIS A 132 -3.45 -2.77 3.81
CA HIS A 132 -3.55 -3.90 2.88
C HIS A 132 -3.81 -5.23 3.60
N PHE A 133 -3.29 -5.40 4.82
CA PHE A 133 -3.62 -6.54 5.67
C PHE A 133 -5.11 -6.52 6.06
N CYS A 134 -5.63 -5.37 6.52
CA CYS A 134 -7.04 -5.21 6.81
C CYS A 134 -7.92 -5.47 5.57
N LEU A 135 -7.53 -4.98 4.39
CA LEU A 135 -8.22 -5.22 3.11
C LEU A 135 -8.27 -6.71 2.76
N SER A 136 -7.15 -7.42 2.94
CA SER A 136 -7.07 -8.87 2.74
C SER A 136 -8.04 -9.63 3.65
N VAL A 137 -8.05 -9.29 4.95
CA VAL A 137 -8.94 -9.92 5.94
C VAL A 137 -10.41 -9.64 5.62
N MET A 138 -10.78 -8.39 5.33
CA MET A 138 -12.15 -8.04 4.96
C MET A 138 -12.62 -8.77 3.71
N GLY A 139 -11.75 -8.91 2.70
CA GLY A 139 -12.04 -9.69 1.50
C GLY A 139 -12.35 -11.15 1.82
N CYS A 140 -11.58 -11.77 2.72
CA CYS A 140 -11.81 -13.15 3.15
C CYS A 140 -13.13 -13.30 3.93
N VAL A 141 -13.43 -12.36 4.84
CA VAL A 141 -14.67 -12.38 5.64
C VAL A 141 -15.92 -12.25 4.77
N GLU A 142 -15.90 -11.35 3.76
CA GLU A 142 -17.01 -11.21 2.82
C GLU A 142 -17.27 -12.53 2.07
N ARG A 143 -16.20 -13.23 1.67
CA ARG A 143 -16.32 -14.54 1.00
C ARG A 143 -16.98 -15.58 1.89
N VAL A 144 -16.51 -15.74 3.13
CA VAL A 144 -17.12 -16.70 4.06
C VAL A 144 -18.61 -16.41 4.29
N ARG A 145 -19.01 -15.13 4.32
CA ARG A 145 -20.41 -14.73 4.50
C ARG A 145 -21.29 -15.06 3.29
N ILE A 146 -20.76 -15.08 2.07
CA ILE A 146 -21.53 -15.42 0.85
C ILE A 146 -21.75 -16.93 0.73
N TRP A 147 -20.89 -17.75 1.35
CA TRP A 147 -20.97 -19.21 1.31
C TRP A 147 -21.83 -19.81 2.44
N ARG A 148 -22.28 -19.01 3.40
CA ARG A 148 -23.28 -19.38 4.42
C ARG A 148 -24.66 -18.91 4.03
#